data_AF-U6C0A7-F1
#
_entry.id   AF-U6C0A7-F1
#
_cell.length_a   1.000
_cell.length_b   1.000
_cell.length_c   1.000
_cell.angle_alpha   90.00
_cell.angle_beta   90.00
_cell.angle_gamma   90.00
#
_symmetry.space_group_name_H-M   'P 1'
#
loop_
_entity.id
_entity.type
_entity.pdbx_description
1 polymer ?
#
loop_
_entity_poly.entity_id
_entity_poly.type
_entity_poly.pdbx_seq_one_letter_code
_entity_poly.pdbx_strand_id
1 'polypeptide(L)'
;AGMPRLEPLLRKNERKDEKFEKNATQEDKKGGKSCEGRYIYVAEIPSRFNEDMLKHCNLLNKWEDMCQYLVNMGLGSDLGNPQRVFSNKGWFTTNQFSLEVLFHNRMKQYDCLTNDSSKAA
;
A
#
# COMPACT_ATOMS: atom_id res chain seq x y z
N ALA A 1 -22.30 11.83 -24.91
CA ALA A 1 -22.30 10.43 -24.41
C ALA A 1 -21.55 10.43 -23.08
N GLY A 2 -22.26 10.30 -21.96
CA GLY A 2 -21.63 10.27 -20.63
C GLY A 2 -21.09 8.88 -20.34
N MET A 3 -19.86 8.78 -19.82
CA MET A 3 -19.38 7.53 -19.23
C MET A 3 -20.30 7.15 -18.07
N PRO A 4 -20.78 5.90 -18.00
CA PRO A 4 -21.49 5.44 -16.82
C PRO A 4 -20.51 5.43 -15.64
N ARG A 5 -20.92 6.08 -14.55
CA ARG A 5 -20.24 6.02 -13.25
C ARG A 5 -20.18 4.56 -12.82
N LEU A 6 -19.00 3.94 -12.82
CA LEU A 6 -18.82 2.65 -12.15
C LEU A 6 -18.98 2.89 -10.65
N GLU A 7 -20.09 2.45 -10.08
CA GLU A 7 -20.24 2.39 -8.63
C GLU A 7 -19.28 1.33 -8.08
N PRO A 8 -18.44 1.65 -7.08
CA PRO A 8 -17.64 0.64 -6.41
C PRO A 8 -18.57 -0.34 -5.71
N LEU A 9 -18.57 -1.60 -6.14
CA LEU A 9 -19.22 -2.69 -5.41
C LEU A 9 -18.41 -2.94 -4.12
N LEU A 10 -18.66 -2.12 -3.11
CA LEU A 10 -18.14 -2.28 -1.76
C LEU A 10 -18.57 -3.67 -1.26
N ARG A 11 -17.60 -4.58 -1.17
CA ARG A 11 -17.80 -5.92 -0.63
C ARG A 11 -18.19 -5.78 0.85
N LYS A 12 -19.37 -6.29 1.23
CA LYS A 12 -19.83 -6.29 2.63
C LYS A 12 -18.89 -7.18 3.45
N ASN A 13 -18.31 -6.62 4.52
CA ASN A 13 -17.39 -7.29 5.43
C ASN A 13 -18.10 -8.40 6.24
N GLU A 14 -17.61 -9.64 6.15
CA GLU A 14 -17.86 -10.66 7.16
C GLU A 14 -16.74 -10.59 8.21
N ARG A 15 -17.08 -10.14 9.43
CA ARG A 15 -16.19 -10.15 10.58
C ARG A 15 -16.14 -11.55 11.17
N LYS A 16 -14.94 -12.11 11.35
CA LYS A 16 -14.68 -13.15 12.35
C LYS A 16 -13.43 -12.75 13.13
N ASP A 17 -13.65 -12.45 14.40
CA ASP A 17 -12.62 -12.17 15.39
C ASP A 17 -11.92 -13.48 15.76
N GLU A 18 -10.63 -13.60 15.48
CA GLU A 18 -9.77 -14.60 16.11
C GLU A 18 -8.62 -13.90 16.83
N LYS A 19 -8.70 -13.97 18.15
CA LYS A 19 -7.69 -13.51 19.09
C LYS A 19 -6.52 -14.50 19.05
N PHE A 20 -5.31 -14.05 18.73
CA PHE A 20 -4.12 -14.86 18.89
C PHE A 20 -3.04 -14.10 19.65
N GLU A 21 -2.92 -14.46 20.91
CA GLU A 21 -1.86 -14.03 21.82
C GLU A 21 -0.99 -15.27 22.06
N LYS A 22 0.25 -15.30 21.57
CA LYS A 22 1.27 -16.27 22.02
C LYS A 22 2.67 -15.66 22.00
N ASN A 23 3.34 -15.94 23.11
CA ASN A 23 4.64 -15.44 23.55
C ASN A 23 5.83 -15.94 22.72
N ALA A 24 6.92 -15.18 22.84
CA ALA A 24 8.23 -15.39 22.24
C ALA A 24 8.87 -16.75 22.56
N THR A 25 9.51 -17.34 21.55
CA THR A 25 10.96 -17.63 21.41
C THR A 25 11.15 -18.97 20.70
N GLN A 26 11.68 -18.95 19.47
CA GLN A 26 12.48 -20.03 18.88
C GLN A 26 13.15 -19.54 17.57
N GLU A 27 14.44 -19.22 17.67
CA GLU A 27 15.45 -19.33 16.60
C GLU A 27 15.52 -20.81 16.13
N ASP A 28 15.78 -21.24 14.90
CA ASP A 28 16.45 -20.69 13.72
C ASP A 28 16.19 -21.62 12.50
N LYS A 29 16.53 -21.15 11.28
CA LYS A 29 16.78 -21.90 10.02
C LYS A 29 15.64 -22.18 9.03
N LYS A 30 15.32 -21.15 8.24
CA LYS A 30 15.23 -21.24 6.76
C LYS A 30 16.01 -20.06 6.19
N GLY A 31 17.12 -20.32 5.51
CA GLY A 31 18.14 -19.35 5.08
C GLY A 31 17.61 -17.95 4.80
N GLY A 32 17.73 -17.06 5.78
CA GLY A 32 17.44 -15.63 5.59
C GLY A 32 18.37 -15.13 4.50
N LYS A 33 17.81 -14.63 3.40
CA LYS A 33 18.61 -14.10 2.29
C LYS A 33 19.45 -12.95 2.86
N SER A 34 20.79 -13.08 2.80
CA SER A 34 21.70 -12.03 3.25
C SER A 34 21.35 -10.68 2.63
N CYS A 35 21.18 -9.64 3.43
CA CYS A 35 20.85 -8.29 2.98
C CYS A 35 22.08 -7.47 2.53
N GLU A 36 23.26 -8.09 2.52
CA GLU A 36 24.49 -7.50 1.99
C GLU A 36 24.27 -6.97 0.55
N GLY A 37 24.62 -5.70 0.34
CA GLY A 37 24.41 -5.00 -0.94
C GLY A 37 22.95 -4.73 -1.32
N ARG A 38 22.00 -4.97 -0.42
CA ARG A 38 20.56 -4.80 -0.65
C ARG A 38 19.89 -3.94 0.40
N TYR A 39 20.64 -3.35 1.31
CA TYR A 39 20.05 -2.53 2.36
C TYR A 39 19.47 -1.26 1.78
N ILE A 40 18.26 -0.91 2.23
CA ILE A 40 17.60 0.34 1.86
C ILE A 40 17.31 1.12 3.14
N TYR A 41 17.75 2.37 3.16
CA TYR A 41 17.40 3.33 4.20
C TYR A 41 16.26 4.22 3.70
N VAL A 42 15.13 4.19 4.38
CA VAL A 42 14.00 5.09 4.10
C VAL A 42 14.13 6.30 5.02
N ALA A 43 14.44 7.46 4.45
CA ALA A 43 14.62 8.67 5.23
C ALA A 43 13.32 9.09 5.94
N GLU A 44 13.44 9.50 7.20
CA GLU A 44 12.37 10.17 7.92
C GLU A 44 12.17 11.57 7.34
N ILE A 45 11.01 11.79 6.73
CA ILE A 45 10.60 13.09 6.17
C ILE A 45 9.28 13.51 6.82
N PRO A 46 8.94 14.82 6.80
CA PRO A 46 7.65 15.29 7.34
C PRO A 46 6.45 14.55 6.73
N SER A 47 5.49 14.17 7.57
CA SER A 47 4.31 13.35 7.23
C SER A 47 3.49 13.89 6.06
N ARG A 48 3.54 15.21 5.81
CA ARG A 48 2.85 15.88 4.70
C ARG A 48 3.21 15.32 3.32
N PHE A 49 4.38 14.69 3.19
CA PHE A 49 4.87 14.15 1.93
C PHE A 49 4.45 12.69 1.68
N ASN A 50 3.85 12.02 2.66
CA ASN A 50 3.44 10.62 2.52
C ASN A 50 2.15 10.30 3.29
N GLU A 51 2.20 10.25 4.62
CA GLU A 51 1.10 9.78 5.46
C GLU A 51 -0.11 10.69 5.42
N ASP A 52 0.09 12.00 5.42
CA ASP A 52 -1.02 12.95 5.45
C ASP A 52 -1.72 13.01 4.10
N MET A 53 -1.05 12.63 3.00
CA MET A 53 -1.70 12.45 1.70
C MET A 53 -2.76 11.33 1.75
N LEU A 54 -2.54 10.29 2.57
CA LEU A 54 -3.52 9.23 2.79
C LEU A 54 -4.63 9.68 3.74
N LYS A 55 -4.30 10.40 4.82
CA LYS A 55 -5.27 10.85 5.84
C LYS A 55 -6.20 11.95 5.33
N HIS A 56 -5.69 12.83 4.48
CA HIS A 56 -6.37 14.02 3.98
C HIS A 56 -6.48 14.02 2.45
N CYS A 57 -6.65 12.82 1.87
CA CYS A 57 -6.75 12.61 0.43
C CYS A 57 -7.80 13.50 -0.26
N ASN A 58 -8.92 13.77 0.41
CA ASN A 58 -10.00 14.61 -0.09
C ASN A 58 -9.60 16.10 -0.22
N LEU A 59 -8.48 16.52 0.38
CA LEU A 59 -7.96 17.89 0.30
C LEU A 59 -6.89 18.06 -0.78
N LEU A 60 -6.41 16.97 -1.40
CA LEU A 60 -5.30 17.01 -2.36
C LEU A 60 -5.69 17.62 -3.71
N ASN A 61 -6.96 17.56 -4.07
CA ASN A 61 -7.48 18.12 -5.30
C ASN A 61 -8.83 18.80 -5.01
N LYS A 62 -8.98 20.05 -5.48
CA LYS A 62 -10.20 20.85 -5.24
C LYS A 62 -11.39 20.39 -6.08
N TRP A 63 -11.16 19.64 -7.14
CA TRP A 63 -12.16 19.25 -8.13
C TRP A 63 -12.55 17.78 -8.07
N GLU A 64 -11.69 16.92 -7.51
CA GLU A 64 -11.88 15.46 -7.48
C GLU A 64 -11.53 14.91 -6.10
N ASP A 65 -12.35 14.01 -5.56
CA ASP A 65 -12.01 13.29 -4.34
C ASP A 65 -10.96 12.22 -4.64
N MET A 66 -9.71 12.51 -4.25
CA MET A 66 -8.58 11.61 -4.51
C MET A 66 -8.59 10.36 -3.63
N CYS A 67 -9.45 10.28 -2.60
CA CYS A 67 -9.44 9.18 -1.64
C CYS A 67 -9.62 7.82 -2.32
N GLN A 68 -10.49 7.71 -3.33
CA GLN A 68 -10.71 6.45 -4.06
C GLN A 68 -9.43 5.87 -4.71
N TYR A 69 -8.45 6.74 -5.02
CA TYR A 69 -7.17 6.39 -5.64
C TYR A 69 -6.04 6.20 -4.62
N LEU A 70 -6.24 6.63 -3.38
CA LEU A 70 -5.24 6.60 -2.31
C LEU A 70 -5.53 5.55 -1.24
N VAL A 71 -6.71 4.92 -1.26
CA VAL A 71 -6.95 3.67 -0.50
C VAL A 71 -5.93 2.59 -0.90
N ASN A 72 -5.84 1.54 -0.08
CA ASN A 72 -4.85 0.46 -0.26
C ASN A 72 -3.42 1.02 -0.43
N MET A 73 -3.09 2.03 0.38
CA MET A 73 -1.77 2.67 0.41
C MET A 73 -1.32 3.21 -0.97
N GLY A 74 -2.24 3.77 -1.76
CA GLY A 74 -1.94 4.34 -3.07
C GLY A 74 -2.19 3.43 -4.27
N LEU A 75 -2.62 2.18 -4.07
CA LEU A 75 -3.08 1.34 -5.19
C LEU A 75 -4.46 1.76 -5.70
N GLY A 76 -5.28 2.38 -4.84
CA GLY A 76 -6.69 2.61 -5.13
C GLY A 76 -7.55 1.37 -4.88
N SER A 77 -8.83 1.47 -5.25
CA SER A 77 -9.83 0.44 -4.99
C SER A 77 -9.59 -0.80 -5.86
N ASP A 78 -9.89 -1.98 -5.33
CA ASP A 78 -9.85 -3.24 -6.10
C ASP A 78 -10.90 -3.17 -7.22
N LEU A 79 -10.47 -3.35 -8.46
CA LEU A 79 -11.34 -3.34 -9.64
C LEU A 79 -12.14 -4.63 -9.77
N GLY A 80 -11.74 -5.72 -9.10
CA GLY A 80 -12.34 -7.03 -9.24
C GLY A 80 -12.19 -7.57 -10.67
N ASN A 81 -13.23 -8.28 -11.13
CA ASN A 81 -13.28 -8.79 -12.50
C ASN A 81 -14.62 -8.50 -13.21
N PRO A 82 -15.00 -7.21 -13.33
CA PRO A 82 -16.18 -6.80 -14.07
C PRO A 82 -16.07 -7.32 -15.51
N GLN A 83 -17.14 -7.98 -15.98
CA GLN A 83 -17.26 -8.54 -17.33
C GLN A 83 -16.14 -9.51 -17.76
N ARG A 84 -15.41 -10.11 -16.81
CA ARG A 84 -14.30 -11.06 -17.09
C ARG A 84 -13.13 -10.47 -17.89
N VAL A 85 -12.99 -9.14 -17.90
CA VAL A 85 -11.93 -8.44 -18.64
C VAL A 85 -10.60 -8.47 -17.90
N PHE A 86 -10.64 -8.46 -16.57
CA PHE A 86 -9.46 -8.46 -15.72
C PHE A 86 -9.14 -9.85 -15.19
N SER A 87 -7.95 -9.99 -14.61
CA SER A 87 -7.68 -11.16 -13.77
C SER A 87 -8.52 -11.06 -12.50
N ASN A 88 -8.84 -12.20 -11.88
CA ASN A 88 -9.67 -12.24 -10.67
C ASN A 88 -9.09 -11.45 -9.48
N LYS A 89 -7.80 -11.09 -9.52
CA LYS A 89 -7.08 -10.32 -8.50
C LYS A 89 -5.99 -9.47 -9.16
N GLY A 90 -5.52 -8.45 -8.45
CA GLY A 90 -4.32 -7.69 -8.81
C GLY A 90 -4.56 -6.45 -9.66
N TRP A 91 -5.81 -6.11 -9.95
CA TRP A 91 -6.20 -4.91 -10.69
C TRP A 91 -6.79 -3.90 -9.73
N PHE A 92 -6.28 -2.67 -9.78
CA PHE A 92 -6.70 -1.58 -8.90
C PHE A 92 -6.88 -0.30 -9.68
N THR A 93 -7.67 0.64 -9.17
CA THR A 93 -7.85 1.99 -9.72
C THR A 93 -6.64 2.87 -9.42
N THR A 94 -5.43 2.44 -9.78
CA THR A 94 -4.20 3.20 -9.51
C THR A 94 -4.23 4.51 -10.30
N ASN A 95 -3.97 5.63 -9.63
CA ASN A 95 -3.88 6.94 -10.26
C ASN A 95 -2.42 7.35 -10.47
N GLN A 96 -2.14 8.08 -11.55
CA GLN A 96 -0.80 8.58 -11.88
C GLN A 96 -0.16 9.45 -10.78
N PHE A 97 -0.97 10.08 -9.92
CA PHE A 97 -0.50 10.93 -8.82
C PHE A 97 -0.31 10.17 -7.49
N SER A 98 -0.61 8.87 -7.43
CA SER A 98 -0.48 8.05 -6.21
C SER A 98 0.91 7.42 -6.05
N LEU A 99 1.83 7.68 -6.98
CA LEU A 99 3.12 6.99 -7.09
C LEU A 99 3.95 7.09 -5.80
N GLU A 100 4.05 8.28 -5.22
CA GLU A 100 4.84 8.55 -4.01
C GLU A 100 4.38 7.70 -2.83
N VAL A 101 3.09 7.77 -2.48
CA VAL A 101 2.55 7.00 -1.36
C VAL A 101 2.60 5.50 -1.62
N LEU A 102 2.41 5.08 -2.87
CA LEU A 102 2.47 3.67 -3.26
C LEU A 102 3.88 3.11 -3.04
N PHE A 103 4.90 3.77 -3.61
CA PHE A 103 6.28 3.35 -3.46
C PHE A 103 6.72 3.40 -2.02
N HIS A 104 6.46 4.48 -1.29
CA HIS A 104 6.81 4.60 0.13
C HIS A 104 6.29 3.43 0.96
N ASN A 105 5.00 3.08 0.81
CA ASN A 105 4.41 1.98 1.56
C ASN A 105 4.92 0.59 1.11
N ARG A 106 5.24 0.42 -0.17
CA ARG A 106 5.87 -0.81 -0.66
C ARG A 106 7.30 -0.96 -0.15
N MET A 107 8.07 0.12 -0.15
CA MET A 107 9.44 0.13 0.38
C MET A 107 9.47 -0.18 1.87
N LYS A 108 8.49 0.31 2.64
CA LYS A 108 8.33 -0.03 4.08
C LYS A 108 8.09 -1.53 4.36
N GLN A 109 7.74 -2.32 3.34
CA GLN A 109 7.55 -3.78 3.46
C GLN A 109 8.77 -4.58 3.00
N TYR A 110 9.86 -3.90 2.62
CA TYR A 110 11.05 -4.55 2.11
C TYR A 110 11.84 -5.23 3.22
N ASP A 111 12.28 -6.47 2.99
CA ASP A 111 12.95 -7.29 4.02
C ASP A 111 14.29 -6.72 4.49
N CYS A 112 14.97 -5.92 3.66
CA CYS A 112 16.30 -5.38 3.94
C CYS A 112 16.27 -3.88 4.25
N LEU A 113 15.30 -3.43 5.04
CA LEU A 113 15.33 -2.08 5.59
C LEU A 113 16.40 -1.96 6.67
N THR A 114 17.08 -0.81 6.68
CA THR A 114 18.06 -0.44 7.72
C THR A 114 17.70 0.93 8.30
N ASN A 115 17.97 1.12 9.59
CA ASN A 115 17.92 2.43 10.25
C ASN A 115 19.28 3.16 10.21
N ASP A 116 20.32 2.48 9.73
CA ASP A 116 21.65 3.03 9.54
C ASP A 116 21.85 3.34 8.05
N SER A 117 21.84 4.63 7.71
CA SER A 117 21.97 5.10 6.33
C SER A 117 23.33 4.78 5.70
N SER A 118 24.37 4.55 6.51
CA SER A 118 25.70 4.19 6.00
C SER A 118 25.78 2.79 5.41
N LYS A 119 24.79 1.93 5.70
CA LYS A 119 24.68 0.57 5.17
C LYS A 119 23.91 0.47 3.86
N ALA A 120 23.17 1.52 3.49
CA ALA A 120 22.42 1.54 2.24
C ALA A 120 23.37 1.45 1.04
N ALA A 121 22.97 0.72 0.00
CA ALA A 121 23.78 0.42 -1.19
C ALA A 121 23.04 0.78 -2.49
#